data_AF-A0A9W7CDQ4-F1
#
_entry.id   AF-A0A9W7CDQ4-F1
#
_cell.length_a   1.000
_cell.length_b   1.000
_cell.length_c   1.000
_cell.angle_alpha   90.00
_cell.angle_beta   90.00
_cell.angle_gamma   90.00
#
_symmetry.space_group_name_H-M   'P 1'
#
loop_
_entity.id
_entity.type
_entity.pdbx_description
1 polymer ?
#
loop_
_entity_poly.entity_id
_entity_poly.type
_entity_poly.pdbx_seq_one_letter_code
_entity_poly.pdbx_strand_id
1 'polypeptide(L)'
;MSAMMNKLIAPLARAYKANVAKSLGSYGLRYEDCLIEKPAVLEAIALSDPTVLRDRNRRIKRAMDLSFKKKDLNDYRPDIVASATPFKREISDLVERIENREEERELLNKGW
;
A
#
# COMPACT_ATOMS: atom_id res chain seq x y z
N MET A 1 17.18 -0.58 18.75
CA MET A 1 17.79 0.65 18.20
C MET A 1 18.12 1.62 19.34
N SER A 2 19.30 2.24 19.32
CA SER A 2 19.71 3.25 20.33
C SER A 2 18.70 4.41 20.40
N ALA A 3 18.38 4.88 21.60
CA ALA A 3 17.44 5.99 21.82
C ALA A 3 17.84 7.27 21.09
N MET A 4 19.14 7.49 20.88
CA MET A 4 19.68 8.62 20.11
C MET A 4 19.40 8.49 18.61
N MET A 5 19.50 7.26 18.08
CA MET A 5 19.20 6.96 16.69
C MET A 5 17.70 7.17 16.39
N ASN A 6 16.82 6.79 17.31
CA ASN A 6 15.38 7.05 17.18
C ASN A 6 15.04 8.55 17.15
N LYS A 7 15.76 9.39 17.92
CA LYS A 7 15.53 10.85 17.92
C LYS A 7 15.89 11.51 16.58
N LEU A 8 16.89 11.00 15.88
CA LEU A 8 17.31 11.50 14.57
C LEU A 8 16.46 10.93 13.42
N ILE A 9 16.11 9.64 13.49
CA ILE A 9 15.36 8.96 12.43
C ILE A 9 13.88 9.33 12.44
N ALA A 10 13.26 9.51 13.62
CA ALA A 10 11.83 9.81 13.73
C ALA A 10 11.37 11.04 12.93
N PRO A 11 12.03 12.22 12.99
CA PRO A 11 11.62 13.37 12.20
C PRO A 11 11.82 13.13 10.69
N LEU A 12 12.91 12.47 10.30
CA LEU A 12 13.18 12.13 8.90
C LEU A 12 12.12 11.17 8.33
N ALA A 13 11.75 10.15 9.10
CA ALA A 13 10.70 9.20 8.75
C ALA A 13 9.33 9.88 8.60
N ARG A 14 9.01 10.85 9.46
CA ARG A 14 7.76 11.63 9.34
C ARG A 14 7.74 12.47 8.06
N ALA A 15 8.84 13.15 7.75
CA ALA A 15 8.96 13.93 6.52
C ALA A 15 8.84 13.03 5.28
N TYR A 16 9.51 11.89 5.27
CA TYR A 16 9.40 10.89 4.21
C TYR A 16 7.95 10.40 4.05
N LYS A 17 7.30 10.00 5.15
CA LYS A 17 5.91 9.55 5.15
C LYS A 17 4.96 10.61 4.59
N ALA A 18 5.17 11.89 4.94
CA ALA A 18 4.37 13.00 4.41
C ALA A 18 4.56 13.18 2.89
N ASN A 19 5.80 13.08 2.40
CA ASN A 19 6.09 13.16 0.97
C ASN A 19 5.47 12.00 0.18
N VAL A 20 5.55 10.78 0.71
CA VAL A 20 4.89 9.60 0.11
C VAL A 20 3.38 9.78 0.11
N ALA A 21 2.78 10.25 1.21
CA ALA A 21 1.35 10.51 1.29
C ALA A 21 0.90 11.54 0.24
N LYS A 22 1.66 12.62 0.07
CA LYS A 22 1.41 13.65 -0.95
C LYS A 22 1.46 13.07 -2.36
N SER A 23 2.50 12.29 -2.66
CA SER A 23 2.66 11.67 -3.98
C SER A 23 1.59 10.63 -4.28
N LEU A 24 1.16 9.83 -3.32
CA LEU A 24 0.06 8.88 -3.50
C LEU A 24 -1.28 9.61 -3.64
N GLY A 25 -1.50 10.65 -2.84
CA GLY A 25 -2.69 11.50 -2.86
C GLY A 25 -2.90 12.20 -4.20
N SER A 26 -1.82 12.65 -4.86
CA SER A 26 -1.93 13.30 -6.18
C SER A 26 -2.47 12.36 -7.26
N TYR A 27 -2.28 11.04 -7.14
CA TYR A 27 -2.86 10.04 -8.04
C TYR A 27 -4.12 9.35 -7.49
N GLY A 28 -4.49 9.63 -6.24
CA GLY A 28 -5.58 8.95 -5.54
C GLY A 28 -5.31 7.47 -5.24
N LEU A 29 -4.03 7.11 -5.11
CA LEU A 29 -3.58 5.76 -4.77
C LEU A 29 -3.49 5.56 -3.25
N ARG A 30 -3.57 4.30 -2.83
CA ARG A 30 -3.16 3.85 -1.51
C ARG A 30 -1.80 3.17 -1.57
N TYR A 31 -1.09 3.13 -0.45
CA TYR A 31 0.21 2.49 -0.33
C TYR A 31 0.15 1.01 -0.70
N GLU A 32 -0.93 0.32 -0.29
CA GLU A 32 -1.15 -1.08 -0.66
C GLU A 32 -1.28 -1.30 -2.18
N ASP A 33 -1.73 -0.29 -2.94
CA ASP A 33 -1.84 -0.36 -4.40
C ASP A 33 -0.46 -0.51 -5.07
N CYS A 34 0.62 -0.12 -4.38
CA CYS A 34 2.00 -0.23 -4.85
C CYS A 34 2.68 -1.55 -4.44
N LEU A 35 2.00 -2.45 -3.73
CA LEU A 35 2.57 -3.75 -3.38
C LEU A 35 2.87 -4.57 -4.63
N ILE A 36 4.06 -5.18 -4.67
CA ILE A 36 4.47 -6.11 -5.73
C ILE A 36 3.58 -7.36 -5.65
N GLU A 37 3.09 -7.83 -6.80
CA GLU A 37 2.23 -9.01 -6.94
C GLU A 37 2.99 -10.32 -6.68
N LYS A 38 3.42 -10.51 -5.43
CA LYS A 38 3.94 -11.78 -4.91
C LYS A 38 2.79 -12.78 -4.71
N PRO A 39 3.07 -14.10 -4.62
CA PRO A 39 2.05 -15.12 -4.36
C PRO A 39 1.15 -14.79 -3.15
N ALA A 40 1.74 -14.33 -2.03
CA ALA A 40 0.98 -13.95 -0.83
C ALA A 40 0.04 -12.75 -1.06
N VAL A 41 0.46 -11.78 -1.89
CA VAL A 41 -0.37 -10.62 -2.23
C VAL A 41 -1.54 -11.03 -3.13
N LEU A 42 -1.28 -11.87 -4.12
CA LEU A 42 -2.31 -12.39 -5.02
C LEU A 42 -3.36 -13.23 -4.26
N GLU A 43 -2.90 -14.10 -3.36
CA GLU A 43 -3.78 -14.88 -2.50
C GLU A 43 -4.59 -13.98 -1.53
N ALA A 44 -3.94 -13.00 -0.89
CA ALA A 44 -4.62 -12.05 0.00
C ALA A 44 -5.72 -11.27 -0.74
N ILE A 45 -5.46 -10.86 -1.98
CA ILE A 45 -6.45 -10.20 -2.83
C ILE A 45 -7.61 -11.15 -3.17
N ALA A 46 -7.32 -12.41 -3.52
CA ALA A 46 -8.34 -13.40 -3.85
C ALA A 46 -9.24 -13.78 -2.65
N LEU A 47 -8.69 -13.76 -1.43
CA LEU A 47 -9.42 -14.02 -0.18
C LEU A 47 -10.19 -12.80 0.34
N SER A 48 -9.78 -11.59 -0.05
CA SER A 48 -10.42 -10.35 0.37
C SER A 48 -11.83 -10.20 -0.22
N ASP A 49 -12.63 -9.30 0.37
CA ASP A 49 -13.96 -8.99 -0.16
C ASP A 49 -13.86 -8.51 -1.62
N PRO A 50 -14.71 -8.98 -2.55
CA PRO A 50 -14.66 -8.59 -3.96
C PRO A 50 -14.72 -7.07 -4.21
N THR A 51 -15.32 -6.31 -3.30
CA THR A 51 -15.35 -4.84 -3.36
C THR A 51 -13.96 -4.22 -3.20
N VAL A 52 -13.08 -4.83 -2.39
CA VAL A 52 -11.68 -4.39 -2.19
C VAL A 52 -10.92 -4.47 -3.51
N LEU A 53 -11.00 -5.61 -4.21
CA LEU A 53 -10.39 -5.79 -5.52
C LEU A 53 -10.94 -4.79 -6.55
N ARG A 54 -12.27 -4.62 -6.59
CA ARG A 54 -12.92 -3.68 -7.52
C ARG A 54 -12.44 -2.25 -7.29
N ASP A 55 -12.39 -1.81 -6.04
CA ASP A 55 -12.01 -0.45 -5.68
C ASP A 55 -10.51 -0.20 -5.84
N ARG A 56 -9.67 -1.21 -5.55
CA ARG A 56 -8.24 -1.23 -5.91
C ARG A 56 -8.05 -1.01 -7.42
N ASN A 57 -8.73 -1.81 -8.23
CA ASN A 57 -8.63 -1.72 -9.69
C ASN A 57 -9.08 -0.35 -10.22
N ARG A 58 -10.10 0.27 -9.61
CA ARG A 58 -10.53 1.63 -9.95
C ARG A 58 -9.45 2.68 -9.64
N ARG A 59 -8.77 2.57 -8.50
CA ARG A 59 -7.67 3.49 -8.13
C ARG A 59 -6.48 3.34 -9.08
N ILE A 60 -6.05 2.11 -9.36
CA ILE A 60 -4.93 1.83 -10.27
C ILE A 60 -5.23 2.35 -11.68
N LYS A 61 -6.43 2.07 -12.22
CA LYS A 61 -6.85 2.60 -13.54
C LYS A 61 -6.85 4.12 -13.60
N ARG A 62 -7.35 4.78 -12.55
CA ARG A 62 -7.32 6.24 -12.44
C ARG A 62 -5.89 6.78 -12.42
N ALA A 63 -5.01 6.17 -11.63
CA ALA A 63 -3.62 6.59 -11.54
C ALA A 63 -2.89 6.44 -12.88
N MET A 64 -3.14 5.35 -13.61
CA MET A 64 -2.61 5.16 -14.96
C MET A 64 -3.11 6.24 -15.93
N ASP A 65 -4.41 6.56 -15.91
CA ASP A 65 -5.00 7.60 -16.75
C ASP A 65 -4.41 9.00 -16.45
N LEU A 66 -4.29 9.36 -15.17
CA LEU A 66 -3.67 10.61 -14.72
C LEU A 66 -2.19 10.70 -15.12
N SER A 67 -1.43 9.61 -14.93
CA SER A 67 -0.02 9.51 -15.31
C SER A 67 0.19 9.66 -16.82
N PHE A 68 -0.69 9.05 -17.62
CA PHE A 68 -0.68 9.19 -19.07
C PHE A 68 -0.97 10.63 -19.49
N LYS A 69 -1.97 11.27 -18.86
CA LYS A 69 -2.38 12.65 -19.13
C LYS A 69 -1.41 13.71 -18.60
N LYS A 70 -0.43 13.34 -17.76
CA LYS A 70 0.45 14.27 -17.02
C LYS A 70 -0.36 15.29 -16.22
N LYS A 71 -1.41 14.80 -15.55
CA LYS A 71 -2.32 15.59 -14.72
C LYS A 71 -2.43 14.98 -13.34
N ASP A 72 -2.70 15.82 -12.35
CA ASP A 72 -2.93 15.38 -10.98
C ASP A 72 -4.42 15.25 -10.69
N LEU A 73 -4.79 14.43 -9.72
CA LEU A 73 -6.17 14.29 -9.25
C LEU A 73 -6.71 15.62 -8.72
N ASN A 74 -5.84 16.48 -8.18
CA ASN A 74 -6.18 17.83 -7.76
C ASN A 74 -6.74 18.70 -8.90
N ASP A 75 -6.33 18.45 -10.15
CA ASP A 75 -6.80 19.21 -11.32
C ASP A 75 -8.28 18.96 -11.61
N TYR A 76 -8.83 17.83 -11.14
CA TYR A 76 -10.19 17.38 -11.44
C TYR A 76 -11.10 17.29 -10.21
N ARG A 77 -10.56 16.82 -9.07
CA ARG A 77 -11.30 16.50 -7.84
C ARG A 77 -10.45 16.80 -6.60
N PRO A 78 -10.24 18.09 -6.27
CA PRO A 78 -9.45 18.49 -5.09
C PRO A 78 -10.12 18.08 -3.77
N ASP A 79 -11.45 17.94 -3.76
CA ASP A 79 -12.25 17.44 -2.63
C ASP A 79 -11.81 16.03 -2.18
N ILE A 80 -11.56 15.15 -3.15
CA ILE A 80 -11.19 13.76 -2.88
C ILE A 80 -9.79 13.67 -2.28
N VAL A 81 -8.85 14.49 -2.75
CA VAL A 81 -7.46 14.45 -2.29
C VAL A 81 -7.34 14.85 -0.82
N ALA A 82 -8.14 15.81 -0.35
CA ALA A 82 -8.19 16.17 1.06
C ALA A 82 -8.69 15.02 1.96
N SER A 83 -9.61 14.19 1.45
CA SER A 83 -10.15 13.01 2.14
C SER A 83 -9.36 11.71 1.90
N ALA A 84 -8.23 11.79 1.20
CA ALA A 84 -7.45 10.62 0.85
C ALA A 84 -6.94 9.89 2.10
N THR A 85 -6.93 8.56 2.04
CA THR A 85 -6.40 7.69 3.10
C THR A 85 -5.24 6.84 2.58
N PRO A 86 -4.06 7.43 2.31
CA PRO A 86 -2.97 6.73 1.62
C PRO A 86 -2.48 5.48 2.35
N PHE A 87 -2.53 5.48 3.69
CA PHE A 87 -2.02 4.37 4.52
C PHE A 87 -3.13 3.49 5.11
N LYS A 88 -4.33 3.49 4.53
CA LYS A 88 -5.38 2.55 4.94
C LYS A 88 -4.91 1.13 4.61
N ARG A 89 -4.92 0.24 5.60
CA ARG A 89 -4.60 -1.18 5.46
C ARG A 89 -5.90 -1.97 5.25
N GLU A 90 -6.01 -2.70 4.14
CA GLU A 90 -7.12 -3.60 3.82
C GLU A 90 -6.62 -5.02 3.54
N ILE A 91 -5.46 -5.17 2.90
CA ILE A 91 -4.91 -6.49 2.55
C ILE A 91 -3.61 -6.82 3.29
N SER A 92 -2.87 -5.84 3.81
CA SER A 92 -1.57 -6.08 4.46
C SER A 92 -1.62 -7.09 5.59
N ASP A 93 -2.69 -7.10 6.38
CA ASP A 93 -2.85 -8.02 7.51
C ASP A 93 -3.06 -9.47 7.04
N LEU A 94 -3.73 -9.65 5.88
CA LEU A 94 -3.88 -10.97 5.26
C LEU A 94 -2.57 -11.43 4.61
N VAL A 95 -1.84 -10.51 3.97
CA VAL A 95 -0.53 -10.80 3.38
C VAL A 95 0.43 -11.32 4.46
N GLU A 96 0.53 -10.63 5.59
CA GLU A 96 1.38 -11.03 6.72
C GLU A 96 1.00 -12.41 7.28
N ARG A 97 -0.30 -12.69 7.40
CA ARG A 97 -0.78 -14.03 7.82
C ARG A 97 -0.41 -15.13 6.83
N ILE A 98 -0.52 -14.85 5.53
CA ILE A 98 -0.16 -15.80 4.49
C ILE A 98 1.36 -16.02 4.50
N GLU A 99 2.17 -14.96 4.54
CA GLU A 99 3.64 -15.08 4.61
C GLU A 99 4.07 -15.93 5.81
N ASN A 100 3.52 -15.69 7.01
CA ASN A 100 3.82 -16.49 8.20
C ASN A 100 3.42 -17.97 8.03
N ARG A 101 2.28 -18.25 7.40
CA ARG A 101 1.82 -19.63 7.12
C ARG A 101 2.78 -20.34 6.14
N GLU A 102 3.25 -19.64 5.12
CA GLU A 102 4.20 -20.18 4.14
C GLU A 102 5.56 -20.47 4.80
N GLU A 103 6.04 -19.55 5.65
CA GLU A 103 7.26 -19.74 6.45
C GLU A 103 7.13 -20.96 7.39
N GLU A 104 6.01 -21.11 8.08
CA GLU A 104 5.73 -22.28 8.92
C GLU A 104 5.78 -23.58 8.11
N ARG A 105 5.12 -23.60 6.95
CA ARG A 105 5.13 -24.76 6.06
C ARG A 105 6.55 -25.09 5.58
N GLU A 106 7.35 -24.09 5.23
CA GLU A 106 8.73 -24.28 4.83
C GLU A 106 9.61 -24.84 5.96
N LEU A 107 9.43 -24.35 7.19
CA LEU A 107 10.15 -24.84 8.36
C LEU A 107 9.81 -26.30 8.65
N LEU A 108 8.54 -26.69 8.55
CA LEU A 108 8.11 -28.08 8.71
C LEU A 108 8.66 -29.00 7.61
N ASN A 109 8.76 -28.52 6.37
CA ASN A 109 9.27 -29.28 5.24
C ASN A 109 10.79 -29.44 5.22
N LYS A 110 11.54 -28.57 5.90
CA LYS A 110 13.02 -28.66 5.92
C LYS A 110 13.54 -29.88 6.67
N GLY A 111 12.68 -30.61 7.40
CA GLY A 111 13.13 -31.69 8.27
C GLY A 111 13.98 -31.14 9.42
N TRP A 112 14.10 -31.91 10.50
CA TRP A 112 14.98 -31.55 11.62
C TRP A 112 16.45 -31.66 11.20
#